data_AF-A0AAW5JW09-F1
#
_entry.id   AF-A0AAW5JW09-F1
#
_cell.length_a   1.000
_cell.length_b   1.000
_cell.length_c   1.000
_cell.angle_alpha   90.00
_cell.angle_beta   90.00
_cell.angle_gamma   90.00
#
_symmetry.space_group_name_H-M   'P 1'
#
loop_
_entity.id
_entity.type
_entity.pdbx_description
1 polymer ?
#
loop_
_entity_poly.entity_id
_entity_poly.type
_entity_poly.pdbx_seq_one_letter_code
_entity_poly.pdbx_strand_id
1 'polypeptide(L)' 'MRLLLQGLPIAIVEEIAFENGWITRDQLMESAERYGKSPYSQHLKGIADGEIMLVPNQKS' A
#
# COMPACT_ATOMS: atom_id res chain seq x y z
N MET A 1 10.00 15.64 -16.65
CA MET A 1 9.42 16.15 -15.39
C MET A 1 8.04 15.54 -15.22
N ARG A 2 7.83 14.78 -14.14
CA ARG A 2 6.53 14.27 -13.62
C ARG A 2 5.80 13.16 -14.40
N LEU A 3 6.46 12.01 -14.51
CA LEU A 3 5.76 10.71 -14.53
C LEU A 3 5.62 10.22 -13.08
N LEU A 4 4.77 10.89 -12.31
CA LEU A 4 4.20 10.29 -11.12
C LEU A 4 2.71 10.22 -11.42
N LEU A 5 2.26 9.04 -11.86
CA LEU A 5 0.88 8.65 -11.61
C LEU A 5 0.61 9.02 -10.15
N GLN A 6 -0.24 10.02 -9.97
CA GLN A 6 -0.58 10.67 -8.70
C GLN A 6 -1.19 9.70 -7.66
N GLY A 7 -1.27 8.40 -7.96
CA GLY A 7 -1.64 7.32 -7.05
C GLY A 7 -0.47 6.47 -6.54
N LEU A 8 0.73 6.49 -7.14
CA LEU A 8 1.85 5.65 -6.68
C LEU A 8 2.51 6.08 -5.36
N PRO A 9 2.77 7.38 -5.10
CA PRO A 9 3.55 7.77 -3.90
C PRO A 9 2.79 7.51 -2.60
N ILE A 10 1.46 7.45 -2.63
CA ILE A 10 0.67 7.16 -1.42
C ILE A 10 0.77 5.67 -1.08
N ALA A 11 0.83 4.77 -2.07
CA ALA A 11 0.88 3.31 -1.86
C ALA A 11 2.14 2.96 -1.12
N ILE A 12 3.25 3.54 -1.61
CA ILE A 12 4.57 3.36 -1.02
C ILE A 12 4.58 3.82 0.44
N VAL A 13 3.87 4.90 0.80
CA VAL A 13 3.82 5.36 2.20
C VAL A 13 3.00 4.43 3.08
N GLU A 14 1.84 3.96 2.59
CA GLU A 14 0.98 3.03 3.33
C GLU A 14 1.63 1.65 3.48
N GLU A 15 2.32 1.19 2.44
CA GLU A 15 3.13 -0.01 2.42
C GLU A 15 4.24 0.06 3.47
N ILE A 16 5.06 1.12 3.44
CA ILE A 16 6.12 1.34 4.44
C ILE A 16 5.51 1.46 5.85
N ALA A 17 4.39 2.16 6.01
CA ALA A 17 3.74 2.30 7.30
C ALA A 17 3.21 0.97 7.83
N PHE A 18 2.68 0.10 6.96
CA PHE A 18 2.22 -1.24 7.33
C PHE A 18 3.39 -2.16 7.68
N GLU A 19 4.48 -2.15 6.89
CA GLU A 19 5.70 -2.89 7.18
C GLU A 19 6.35 -2.48 8.51
N ASN A 20 6.37 -1.17 8.81
CA ASN A 20 6.89 -0.65 10.07
C ASN A 20 5.89 -0.79 11.23
N GLY A 21 4.68 -1.30 10.99
CA GLY A 21 3.63 -1.43 12.01
C GLY A 21 3.08 -0.09 12.52
N TRP A 22 3.27 1.00 11.78
CA TRP A 22 2.72 2.32 12.09
C TRP A 22 1.21 2.40 11.84
N ILE A 23 0.72 1.62 10.88
CA ILE A 23 -0.71 1.45 10.61
C ILE A 23 -1.11 -0.01 10.74
N THR A 24 -2.36 -0.25 11.13
CA THR A 24 -2.92 -1.59 11.22
C THR A 24 -3.51 -2.04 9.89
N ARG A 25 -3.76 -3.35 9.75
CA ARG A 25 -4.45 -3.94 8.59
C ARG A 25 -5.79 -3.25 8.32
N ASP A 26 -6.53 -2.90 9.37
CA ASP A 26 -7.84 -2.26 9.23
C ASP A 26 -7.72 -0.83 8.66
N GLN A 27 -6.70 -0.08 9.08
CA GLN A 27 -6.41 1.25 8.53
C GLN A 27 -5.97 1.17 7.07
N LEU A 28 -5.15 0.17 6.72
CA LEU A 28 -4.76 -0.11 5.33
C LEU A 28 -5.98 -0.44 4.46
N MET A 29 -6.94 -1.19 5.01
CA MET A 29 -8.18 -1.55 4.32
C MET A 29 -9.12 -0.35 4.15
N GLU A 30 -9.26 0.49 5.19
CA GLU A 30 -10.06 1.73 5.14
C GLU A 30 -9.53 2.67 4.05
N SER A 31 -8.21 2.81 3.96
CA SER A 31 -7.59 3.53 2.84
C SER A 31 -7.91 2.90 1.51
N ALA A 32 -7.77 1.58 1.36
CA ALA A 32 -8.09 0.87 0.13
C ALA A 32 -9.55 1.10 -0.31
N GLU A 33 -10.49 1.10 0.64
CA GLU A 33 -11.90 1.43 0.42
C GLU A 33 -12.11 2.89 0.01
N ARG A 34 -11.37 3.83 0.61
CA ARG A 34 -11.40 5.24 0.25
C ARG A 34 -11.00 5.49 -1.21
N TYR A 35 -10.05 4.71 -1.74
CA TYR A 35 -9.67 4.75 -3.16
C TYR A 35 -10.60 3.92 -4.07
N GLY A 36 -11.52 3.13 -3.49
CA GLY A 36 -12.59 2.43 -4.19
C GLY A 36 -12.12 1.28 -5.08
N LYS A 37 -12.35 1.39 -6.39
CA LYS A 37 -12.00 0.39 -7.42
C LYS A 37 -10.75 0.76 -8.21
N SER A 38 -9.89 1.62 -7.66
CA SER A 38 -8.63 1.94 -8.30
C SER A 38 -7.71 0.70 -8.31
N PRO A 39 -6.83 0.53 -9.31
CA PRO A 39 -5.74 -0.44 -9.24
C PRO A 39 -4.94 -0.36 -7.93
N TYR A 40 -4.87 0.85 -7.36
CA TYR A 40 -4.31 1.14 -6.05
C TYR A 40 -5.01 0.37 -4.90
N SER A 41 -6.34 0.44 -4.87
CA SER A 41 -7.17 -0.22 -3.87
C SER A 41 -7.02 -1.73 -3.93
N GLN A 42 -6.89 -2.28 -5.14
CA GLN A 42 -6.67 -3.71 -5.35
C GLN A 42 -5.30 -4.13 -4.80
N HIS A 43 -4.28 -3.29 -5.01
CA HIS A 43 -2.94 -3.53 -4.47
C HIS A 43 -2.92 -3.51 -2.94
N LEU A 44 -3.50 -2.48 -2.30
CA LEU A 44 -3.58 -2.42 -0.83
C LEU A 44 -4.38 -3.58 -0.23
N LYS A 45 -5.47 -4.00 -0.90
CA LYS A 45 -6.25 -5.17 -0.48
C LYS A 45 -5.41 -6.45 -0.53
N GLY A 46 -4.63 -6.65 -1.59
CA GLY A 46 -3.73 -7.80 -1.70
C GLY A 46 -2.64 -7.82 -0.63
N ILE A 47 -2.12 -6.66 -0.22
CA ILE A 47 -1.16 -6.55 0.90
C ILE A 47 -1.86 -6.90 2.22
N ALA A 48 -3.04 -6.34 2.46
CA ALA A 48 -3.82 -6.61 3.67
C ALA A 48 -4.22 -8.09 3.78
N ASP A 49 -4.55 -8.75 2.65
CA ASP A 49 -4.93 -10.16 2.60
C ASP A 49 -3.73 -11.12 2.61
N GLY A 50 -2.51 -10.60 2.48
CA GLY A 50 -1.29 -11.38 2.41
C GLY A 50 -1.07 -12.07 1.05
N GLU A 51 -1.90 -11.80 0.05
CA GLU A 51 -1.71 -12.26 -1.34
C GLU A 51 -0.51 -11.57 -2.01
N ILE A 52 -0.25 -10.32 -1.63
CA ILE A 52 0.89 -9.53 -2.10
C ILE A 52 1.92 -9.49 -0.98
N MET A 53 2.96 -10.30 -1.13
CA MET A 53 4.12 -10.27 -0.24
C MET A 53 4.99 -9.08 -0.65
N LEU A 54 5.03 -8.06 0.21
CA LEU A 54 5.97 -6.97 0.08
C LEU A 54 7.38 -7.57 0.19
N VAL A 55 8.18 -7.40 -0.86
CA VAL A 55 9.53 -7.95 -0.85
C VAL A 55 10.34 -7.08 0.10
N PRO A 56 10.81 -7.59 1.26
CA PRO A 56 11.56 -6.76 2.18
C PRO A 56 12.80 -6.28 1.45
N ASN A 57 12.93 -4.96 1.30
CA ASN A 57 14.14 -4.36 0.78
C ASN A 57 15.24 -4.61 1.83
N GLN A 58 15.95 -5.72 1.67
CA GLN A 58 17.11 -6.07 2.47
C GLN A 58 18.19 -5.01 2.21
N LYS A 59 18.20 -3.96 3.03
CA LYS A 59 19.37 -3.11 3.17
C LYS A 59 20.49 -3.99 3.74
N SER A 60 21.41 -4.38 2.87
CA SER A 60 22.74 -4.85 3.26
C SER A 60 23.60 -3.71 3.79
#